data_AF-A0A2W7A1G6-F1
#
_entry.id   AF-A0A2W7A1G6-F1
#
_cell.length_a   1.000
_cell.length_b   1.000
_cell.length_c   1.000
_cell.angle_alpha   90.00
_cell.angle_beta   90.00
_cell.angle_gamma   90.00
#
_symmetry.space_group_name_H-M   'P 1'
#
loop_
_entity.id
_entity.type
_entity.pdbx_description
1 polymer ?
#
loop_
_entity_poly.entity_id
_entity_poly.type
_entity_poly.pdbx_seq_one_letter_code
_entity_poly.pdbx_strand_id
1 'polypeptide(L)'
;MIPSPDNEKAIAIAITLLKRKSPQNIQTLKNLLTFIPNPNHINTVLAIAVMRLIYICPKSAFWLFENPQLLEPEVNVRAIIIRELMPKVLSWGYPKENFHITDDYRLDVSDDTKHALLLHRPEPADESMFMLLCALLSEHDRLSV
;
A
#
# COMPACT_ATOMS: atom_id res chain seq x y z
N MET A 1 4.03 -11.14 16.08
CA MET A 1 4.80 -10.36 17.06
C MET A 1 3.93 -9.17 17.46
N ILE A 2 3.53 -9.06 18.73
CA ILE A 2 2.65 -7.97 19.19
C ILE A 2 3.52 -6.72 19.39
N PRO A 3 3.20 -5.56 18.78
CA PRO A 3 3.99 -4.35 18.96
C PRO A 3 3.95 -3.90 20.42
N SER A 4 5.07 -3.40 20.95
CA SER A 4 5.06 -2.76 22.26
C SER A 4 4.15 -1.52 22.25
N PRO A 5 3.64 -1.04 23.40
CA PRO A 5 2.79 0.14 23.49
C PRO A 5 3.39 1.42 22.88
N ASP A 6 4.72 1.53 22.86
CA ASP A 6 5.42 2.65 22.23
C ASP A 6 5.48 2.50 20.70
N ASN A 7 5.58 1.26 20.19
CA ASN A 7 5.45 0.96 18.76
C ASN A 7 4.03 1.29 18.26
N GLU A 8 3.00 0.84 18.99
CA GLU A 8 1.74 1.57 19.23
C GLU A 8 1.58 2.98 18.64
N LYS A 9 2.09 3.90 19.45
CA LYS A 9 1.99 5.34 19.24
C LYS A 9 2.78 5.75 18.00
N ALA A 10 3.96 5.17 17.79
CA ALA A 10 4.78 5.45 16.63
C ALA A 10 4.05 5.10 15.32
N ILE A 11 3.36 3.95 15.27
CA ILE A 11 2.55 3.53 14.13
C ILE A 11 1.36 4.48 13.92
N ALA A 12 0.67 4.87 14.99
CA ALA A 12 -0.45 5.82 14.88
C ALA A 12 -0.01 7.20 14.36
N ILE A 13 1.13 7.69 14.82
CA ILE A 13 1.75 8.94 14.33
C ILE A 13 2.15 8.78 12.85
N ALA A 14 2.81 7.68 12.50
CA ALA A 14 3.20 7.38 11.12
C ALA A 14 1.99 7.40 10.18
N ILE A 15 0.92 6.68 10.51
CA ILE A 15 -0.33 6.68 9.72
C ILE A 15 -0.88 8.10 9.56
N THR A 16 -0.90 8.89 10.64
CA THR A 16 -1.40 10.26 10.62
C THR A 16 -0.61 11.15 9.67
N LEU A 17 0.72 11.04 9.68
CA LEU A 17 1.59 11.81 8.80
C LEU A 17 1.52 11.33 7.34
N LEU A 18 1.47 10.01 7.11
CA LEU A 18 1.34 9.43 5.77
C LEU A 18 0.02 9.83 5.09
N LYS A 19 -1.08 9.91 5.83
CA LYS A 19 -2.39 10.38 5.32
C LYS A 19 -2.35 11.79 4.73
N ARG A 20 -1.39 12.62 5.13
CA ARG A 20 -1.28 14.02 4.66
C ARG A 20 -0.65 14.14 3.28
N LYS A 21 -0.14 13.05 2.70
CA LYS A 21 0.45 13.02 1.34
C LYS A 21 1.47 14.13 1.08
N SER A 22 2.34 14.37 2.06
CA SER A 22 3.33 15.44 2.01
C SER A 22 4.74 14.87 2.18
N PRO A 23 5.65 15.09 1.21
CA PRO A 23 7.05 14.71 1.34
C PRO A 23 7.72 15.27 2.60
N GLN A 24 7.39 16.51 2.99
CA GLN A 24 7.93 17.13 4.21
C GLN A 24 7.49 16.39 5.49
N ASN A 25 6.23 15.95 5.54
CA ASN A 25 5.74 15.15 6.68
C ASN A 25 6.39 13.77 6.73
N ILE A 26 6.69 13.16 5.57
CA ILE A 26 7.42 11.89 5.52
C ILE A 26 8.86 12.07 6.00
N GLN A 27 9.55 13.11 5.55
CA GLN A 27 10.89 13.40 6.04
C GLN A 27 10.90 13.64 7.55
N THR A 28 9.90 14.37 8.06
CA THR A 28 9.72 14.61 9.50
C THR A 28 9.51 13.30 10.24
N LEU A 29 8.68 12.39 9.72
CA LEU A 29 8.47 11.06 10.29
C LEU A 29 9.76 10.25 10.33
N LYS A 30 10.52 10.20 9.23
CA LYS A 30 11.81 9.49 9.18
C LYS A 30 12.77 10.04 10.23
N ASN A 31 12.90 11.37 10.31
CA ASN A 31 13.74 12.02 11.31
C ASN A 31 13.28 11.72 12.75
N LEU A 32 11.98 11.67 13.02
CA LEU A 32 11.46 11.32 14.35
C LEU A 32 11.80 9.87 14.73
N LEU A 33 11.70 8.95 13.77
CA LEU A 33 11.94 7.53 14.02
C LEU A 33 13.45 7.19 14.12
N THR A 34 14.34 7.99 13.54
CA THR A 34 15.80 7.79 13.68
C THR A 34 16.34 8.11 15.07
N PHE A 35 15.63 8.90 15.88
CA PHE A 35 16.02 9.15 17.28
C PHE A 35 15.81 7.95 18.20
N ILE A 36 15.15 6.89 17.72
CA ILE A 36 14.90 5.67 18.49
C ILE A 36 16.09 4.72 18.25
N PRO A 37 16.81 4.28 19.30
CA PRO A 37 18.05 3.51 19.18
C PRO A 37 17.83 2.04 18.78
N ASN A 38 17.09 1.81 17.69
CA ASN A 38 16.94 0.51 17.06
C ASN A 38 16.74 0.70 15.53
N PRO A 39 17.72 0.32 14.69
CA PRO A 39 17.66 0.54 13.25
C PRO A 39 16.53 -0.24 12.56
N ASN A 40 16.03 -1.33 13.16
CA ASN A 40 14.89 -2.08 12.61
C ASN A 40 13.54 -1.48 13.00
N HIS A 41 13.52 -0.54 13.95
CA HIS A 41 12.30 0.06 14.45
C HIS A 41 11.63 0.96 13.40
N ILE A 42 12.41 1.77 12.68
CA ILE A 42 11.88 2.62 11.60
C ILE A 42 11.23 1.77 10.49
N ASN A 43 11.91 0.73 10.02
CA ASN A 43 11.39 -0.17 8.98
C ASN A 43 10.09 -0.84 9.43
N THR A 44 10.06 -1.33 10.68
CA THR A 44 8.88 -2.01 11.24
C THR A 44 7.69 -1.07 11.38
N VAL A 45 7.90 0.13 11.93
CA VAL A 45 6.83 1.14 12.11
C VAL A 45 6.28 1.57 10.76
N LEU A 46 7.16 1.89 9.79
CA LEU A 46 6.75 2.31 8.46
C LEU A 46 6.03 1.19 7.71
N ALA A 47 6.52 -0.06 7.77
CA ALA A 47 5.88 -1.18 7.10
C ALA A 47 4.47 -1.45 7.65
N ILE A 48 4.32 -1.48 8.98
CA ILE A 48 3.00 -1.68 9.62
C ILE A 48 2.07 -0.49 9.30
N ALA A 49 2.60 0.74 9.32
CA ALA A 49 1.82 1.92 8.98
C ALA A 49 1.30 1.86 7.53
N VAL A 50 2.13 1.45 6.58
CA VAL A 50 1.72 1.25 5.17
C VAL A 50 0.65 0.16 5.07
N MET A 51 0.85 -1.01 5.71
CA MET A 51 -0.14 -2.09 5.70
C MET A 51 -1.50 -1.62 6.23
N ARG A 52 -1.51 -0.89 7.35
CA ARG A 52 -2.75 -0.33 7.92
C ARG A 52 -3.35 0.77 7.05
N LEU A 53 -2.52 1.56 6.37
CA LEU A 53 -2.97 2.64 5.51
C LEU A 53 -3.77 2.12 4.32
N ILE A 54 -3.47 0.94 3.81
CA ILE A 54 -4.25 0.27 2.74
C ILE A 54 -5.73 0.19 3.13
N TYR A 55 -6.01 -0.24 4.36
CA TYR A 55 -7.38 -0.43 4.84
C TYR A 55 -8.04 0.87 5.30
N ILE A 56 -7.28 1.80 5.90
CA ILE A 56 -7.83 3.00 6.54
C ILE A 56 -7.92 4.19 5.55
N CYS A 57 -7.02 4.27 4.57
CA CYS A 57 -6.97 5.36 3.60
C CYS A 57 -6.32 4.89 2.28
N PRO A 58 -7.04 4.11 1.46
CA PRO A 58 -6.48 3.53 0.22
C PRO A 58 -5.96 4.59 -0.75
N LYS A 59 -6.59 5.79 -0.78
CA LYS A 59 -6.09 6.92 -1.56
C LYS A 59 -4.68 7.38 -1.16
N SER A 60 -4.30 7.23 0.11
CA SER A 60 -2.96 7.58 0.59
C SER A 60 -1.98 6.44 0.38
N ALA A 61 -2.42 5.19 0.52
CA ALA A 61 -1.61 4.03 0.12
C ALA A 61 -1.26 4.09 -1.37
N PHE A 62 -2.23 4.39 -2.24
CA PHE A 62 -2.01 4.60 -3.67
C PHE A 62 -1.02 5.74 -3.95
N TRP A 63 -1.16 6.88 -3.27
CA TRP A 63 -0.21 7.99 -3.45
C TRP A 63 1.23 7.60 -3.07
N LEU A 64 1.42 6.77 -2.03
CA LEU A 64 2.73 6.23 -1.68
C LEU A 64 3.24 5.19 -2.69
N PHE A 65 2.33 4.41 -3.29
CA PHE A 65 2.66 3.49 -4.38
C PHE A 65 3.25 4.22 -5.60
N GLU A 66 2.67 5.38 -5.92
CA GLU A 66 3.15 6.28 -6.98
C GLU A 66 4.47 6.99 -6.62
N ASN A 67 4.79 7.12 -5.33
CA ASN A 67 5.96 7.82 -4.84
C ASN A 67 6.81 6.95 -3.89
N PRO A 68 7.29 5.77 -4.33
CA PRO A 68 7.98 4.80 -3.46
C PRO A 68 9.26 5.37 -2.85
N GLN A 69 9.97 6.25 -3.57
CA GLN A 69 11.23 6.87 -3.18
C GLN A 69 11.14 7.67 -1.87
N LEU A 70 9.93 8.04 -1.43
CA LEU A 70 9.74 8.79 -0.19
C LEU A 70 9.98 7.93 1.06
N LEU A 71 9.75 6.61 0.97
CA LEU A 71 9.94 5.67 2.08
C LEU A 71 11.11 4.72 1.86
N GLU A 72 11.77 4.78 0.72
CA GLU A 72 13.06 4.11 0.49
C GLU A 72 14.21 4.86 1.20
N PRO A 73 15.26 4.13 1.64
CA PRO A 73 15.45 2.68 1.54
C PRO A 73 14.76 1.86 2.64
N GLU A 74 14.07 2.50 3.59
CA GLU A 74 13.53 1.83 4.78
C GLU A 74 12.41 0.83 4.45
N VAL A 75 11.56 1.16 3.48
CA VAL A 75 10.41 0.34 3.08
C VAL A 75 10.15 0.41 1.58
N ASN A 76 10.08 -0.76 0.93
CA ASN A 76 9.53 -0.89 -0.41
C ASN A 76 7.99 -0.95 -0.33
N VAL A 77 7.37 0.21 -0.55
CA VAL A 77 5.91 0.38 -0.47
C VAL A 77 5.16 -0.47 -1.49
N ARG A 78 5.67 -0.52 -2.72
CA ARG A 78 5.01 -1.26 -3.80
C ARG A 78 4.96 -2.76 -3.49
N ALA A 79 6.07 -3.32 -3.01
CA ALA A 79 6.13 -4.70 -2.57
C ALA A 79 5.14 -5.01 -1.44
N ILE A 80 5.00 -4.11 -0.45
CA ILE A 80 4.02 -4.28 0.62
C ILE A 80 2.60 -4.28 0.05
N ILE A 81 2.25 -3.27 -0.74
CA ILE A 81 0.89 -3.14 -1.28
C ILE A 81 0.51 -4.36 -2.11
N ILE A 82 1.38 -4.80 -3.03
CA ILE A 82 1.14 -5.97 -3.86
C ILE A 82 1.02 -7.25 -3.02
N ARG A 83 1.88 -7.43 -2.01
CA ARG A 83 1.81 -8.59 -1.11
C ARG A 83 0.49 -8.66 -0.33
N GLU A 84 -0.06 -7.52 0.07
CA GLU A 84 -1.35 -7.46 0.77
C GLU A 84 -2.55 -7.60 -0.20
N LEU A 85 -2.42 -7.09 -1.43
CA LEU A 85 -3.47 -7.09 -2.44
C LEU A 85 -3.71 -8.49 -3.03
N MET A 86 -2.64 -9.20 -3.38
CA MET A 86 -2.75 -10.47 -4.11
C MET A 86 -3.57 -11.54 -3.37
N PRO A 87 -3.34 -11.81 -2.06
CA PRO A 87 -4.17 -12.77 -1.33
C PRO A 87 -5.65 -12.40 -1.34
N LYS A 88 -5.99 -11.10 -1.32
CA LYS A 88 -7.38 -10.63 -1.35
C LYS A 88 -8.04 -10.87 -2.69
N VAL A 89 -7.34 -10.55 -3.77
CA VAL A 89 -7.79 -10.83 -5.13
C VAL A 89 -8.06 -12.33 -5.33
N LEU A 90 -7.15 -13.19 -4.84
CA LEU A 90 -7.35 -14.65 -4.89
C LEU A 90 -8.56 -15.08 -4.05
N SER A 91 -8.80 -14.45 -2.90
CA SER A 91 -9.96 -14.75 -2.05
C SER A 91 -11.29 -14.35 -2.68
N TRP A 92 -11.30 -13.39 -3.61
CA TRP A 92 -12.48 -13.03 -4.39
C TRP A 92 -12.75 -13.98 -5.57
N GLY A 93 -11.94 -15.03 -5.72
CA GLY A 93 -12.11 -16.07 -6.75
C GLY A 93 -11.40 -15.78 -8.06
N TYR A 94 -10.59 -14.73 -8.15
CA TYR A 94 -9.79 -14.48 -9.35
C TYR A 94 -8.51 -15.33 -9.33
N PRO A 95 -8.21 -16.07 -10.40
CA PRO A 95 -7.02 -16.92 -10.44
C PRO A 95 -5.75 -16.08 -10.56
N LYS A 96 -4.64 -16.60 -10.00
CA LYS A 96 -3.36 -15.89 -9.97
C LYS A 96 -2.83 -15.62 -11.38
N GLU A 97 -3.07 -16.54 -12.30
CA GLU A 97 -2.60 -16.45 -13.69
C GLU A 97 -3.12 -15.20 -14.43
N ASN A 98 -4.22 -14.61 -13.94
CA ASN A 98 -4.81 -13.41 -14.55
C ASN A 98 -4.12 -12.10 -14.13
N PHE A 99 -3.13 -12.17 -13.24
CA PHE A 99 -2.41 -11.02 -12.71
C PHE A 99 -0.93 -11.16 -12.99
N HIS A 100 -0.39 -10.22 -13.76
CA HIS A 100 1.04 -10.09 -13.97
C HIS A 100 1.54 -8.87 -13.20
N ILE A 101 2.49 -9.10 -12.29
CA ILE A 101 3.24 -8.02 -11.65
C ILE A 101 4.52 -7.80 -12.47
N THR A 102 4.72 -6.59 -12.97
CA THR A 102 5.93 -6.19 -13.71
C THR A 102 7.10 -5.95 -12.76
N ASP A 103 8.32 -5.79 -13.31
CA ASP A 103 9.53 -5.51 -12.52
C ASP A 103 9.46 -4.18 -11.75
N ASP A 104 8.66 -3.21 -12.22
CA ASP A 104 8.40 -1.95 -11.53
C ASP A 104 7.18 -2.01 -10.59
N TYR A 105 6.73 -3.22 -10.27
CA TYR A 105 5.58 -3.56 -9.41
C TYR A 105 4.21 -3.09 -9.93
N ARG A 106 4.08 -2.75 -11.21
CA ARG A 106 2.76 -2.46 -11.80
C ARG A 106 1.96 -3.74 -11.93
N LEU A 107 0.66 -3.60 -11.79
CA LEU A 107 -0.29 -4.70 -11.92
C LEU A 107 -0.92 -4.65 -13.31
N ASP A 108 -0.59 -5.63 -14.13
CA ASP A 108 -1.23 -5.88 -15.41
C ASP A 108 -2.20 -7.06 -15.31
N VAL A 109 -3.33 -6.95 -15.98
CA VAL A 109 -4.42 -7.91 -15.94
C VAL A 109 -5.04 -8.04 -17.33
N SER A 110 -5.54 -9.22 -17.67
CA SER A 110 -6.30 -9.39 -18.91
C SER A 110 -7.56 -8.51 -18.92
N ASP A 111 -7.96 -8.05 -20.11
CA ASP A 111 -9.17 -7.24 -20.29
C ASP A 111 -10.42 -7.90 -19.71
N ASP A 112 -10.54 -9.22 -19.86
CA ASP A 112 -11.64 -10.01 -19.29
C ASP A 112 -11.65 -9.94 -17.75
N THR A 113 -10.48 -10.04 -17.13
CA THR A 113 -10.35 -9.94 -15.66
C THR A 113 -10.62 -8.53 -15.18
N LYS A 114 -10.13 -7.53 -15.91
CA LYS A 114 -10.40 -6.12 -15.64
C LYS A 114 -11.91 -5.84 -15.70
N HIS A 115 -12.60 -6.34 -16.71
CA HIS A 115 -14.05 -6.21 -16.84
C HIS A 115 -14.80 -6.90 -15.70
N ALA A 116 -14.39 -8.13 -15.36
CA ALA A 116 -14.98 -8.87 -14.24
C ALA A 116 -14.72 -8.18 -12.88
N LEU A 117 -13.57 -7.53 -12.70
CA LEU A 117 -13.26 -6.72 -11.52
C LEU A 117 -14.11 -5.45 -11.46
N LEU A 118 -14.34 -4.77 -12.57
CA LEU A 118 -15.21 -3.57 -12.61
C LEU A 118 -16.66 -3.88 -12.24
N LEU A 119 -17.12 -5.12 -12.50
CA LEU A 119 -18.46 -5.60 -12.11
C LEU A 119 -18.50 -6.20 -10.71
N HIS A 120 -17.34 -6.43 -10.07
CA HIS A 120 -17.25 -7.01 -8.75
C HIS A 120 -17.87 -6.07 -7.70
N ARG A 121 -18.65 -6.65 -6.79
CA ARG A 121 -19.17 -5.94 -5.62
C ARG A 121 -18.43 -6.43 -4.39
N PRO A 122 -17.45 -5.68 -3.87
CA PRO A 122 -16.71 -6.12 -2.69
C PRO A 122 -17.64 -6.15 -1.48
N GLU A 123 -17.36 -7.06 -0.55
CA GLU A 123 -17.94 -6.97 0.79
C GLU A 123 -17.48 -5.67 1.47
N PRO A 124 -18.26 -5.10 2.40
CA PRO A 124 -17.88 -3.87 3.09
C PRO A 124 -16.49 -3.94 3.77
N ALA A 125 -16.08 -5.13 4.23
CA ALA A 125 -14.76 -5.34 4.84
C ALA A 125 -13.59 -5.18 3.85
N ASP A 126 -13.86 -5.34 2.56
CA ASP A 126 -12.88 -5.39 1.48
C ASP A 126 -12.92 -4.15 0.57
N GLU A 127 -13.82 -3.21 0.83
CA GLU A 127 -14.03 -2.00 0.02
C GLU A 127 -12.74 -1.19 -0.18
N SER A 128 -11.94 -1.01 0.88
CA SER A 128 -10.67 -0.28 0.79
C SER A 128 -9.65 -0.97 -0.11
N MET A 129 -9.55 -2.30 -0.02
CA MET A 129 -8.67 -3.11 -0.86
C MET A 129 -9.09 -3.05 -2.32
N PHE A 130 -10.39 -3.16 -2.57
CA PHE A 130 -10.96 -3.07 -3.90
C PHE A 130 -10.74 -1.68 -4.51
N MET A 131 -10.97 -0.60 -3.75
CA MET A 131 -10.66 0.75 -4.20
C MET A 131 -9.18 0.94 -4.57
N LEU A 132 -8.27 0.37 -3.78
CA LEU A 132 -6.84 0.41 -4.06
C LEU A 132 -6.51 -0.36 -5.36
N LEU A 133 -7.06 -1.56 -5.54
CA LEU A 133 -6.92 -2.34 -6.78
C LEU A 133 -7.38 -1.53 -7.99
N CYS A 134 -8.58 -0.95 -7.94
CA CYS A 134 -9.11 -0.14 -9.04
C CYS A 134 -8.22 1.06 -9.39
N ALA A 135 -7.64 1.71 -8.37
CA ALA A 135 -6.71 2.82 -8.59
C ALA A 135 -5.43 2.35 -9.31
N LEU A 136 -4.86 1.21 -8.90
CA LEU A 136 -3.68 0.61 -9.53
C LEU A 136 -3.95 0.21 -10.98
N LEU A 137 -5.14 -0.31 -11.29
CA LEU A 137 -5.52 -0.72 -12.65
C LEU A 137 -5.85 0.45 -13.58
N SER A 138 -6.27 1.60 -13.03
CA SER A 138 -6.64 2.79 -13.81
C SER A 138 -5.44 3.60 -14.32
N GLU A 139 -4.27 3.45 -13.69
CA GLU A 139 -3.00 4.07 -14.14
C GLU A 139 -2.54 3.52 -15.49
N HIS A 140 -2.78 2.23 -15.75
CA HIS A 140 -2.33 1.57 -16.97
C HIS A 140 -3.00 2.12 -18.25
N ASP A 141 -4.24 2.60 -18.14
CA ASP A 141 -4.98 3.18 -19.27
C ASP A 141 -4.50 4.60 -19.63
N ARG A 142 -3.87 5.32 -18.68
CA ARG A 142 -3.40 6.70 -18.91
C ARG A 142 -2.06 6.79 -19.63
N LEU A 143 -1.27 5.72 -19.59
CA LEU A 143 0.04 5.63 -20.24
C LEU A 143 -0.02 4.97 -21.62
N SER A 144 -1.21 4.56 -22.05
CA SER A 144 -1.46 3.88 -23.33
C SER A 144 -2.02 4.82 -24.42
N VAL A 145 -1.90 6.15 -24.24
CA VAL A 145 -2.33 7.19 -25.20
C VAL A 145 -1.12 7.96 -25.73
#